data_AF-A0A329S6N4-F1
#
_entry.id   AF-A0A329S6N4-F1
#
_cell.length_a   1.000
_cell.length_b   1.000
_cell.length_c   1.000
_cell.angle_alpha   90.00
_cell.angle_beta   90.00
_cell.angle_gamma   90.00
#
_symmetry.space_group_name_H-M   'P 1'
#
loop_
_entity.id
_entity.type
_entity.pdbx_description
1 polymer ?
#
loop_
_entity_poly.entity_id
_entity_poly.type
_entity_poly.pdbx_seq_one_letter_code
_entity_poly.pdbx_strand_id
1 'polypeptide(L)'
;MWEPHYIKTYKAIVSQFTDIIKAQFFAHVHSIEFRIPLISEQRAQEEAEGTELVPLFMSAAISPIYNNNPAFIIWDFDANTYEVLDFTVYGTNISSDSQELDWRSLFKASTAYGVNSLRTTELNAFVDRIAADSALLEQYYYNSKAQSYLQSSCVDVACQSKWLCTTQWYTSSEDFEACVKELETQRSS
;
A
#
# COMPACT_ATOMS: atom_id res chain seq x y z
N MET A 1 1.43 9.07 15.80
CA MET A 1 1.98 9.16 14.43
C MET A 1 3.47 9.42 14.56
N TRP A 2 4.31 9.01 13.60
CA TRP A 2 5.75 9.23 13.70
C TRP A 2 6.07 10.72 13.52
N GLU A 3 6.97 11.25 14.36
CA GLU A 3 7.47 12.60 14.18
C GLU A 3 8.30 12.71 12.88
N PRO A 4 8.22 13.82 12.13
CA PRO A 4 8.86 13.94 10.81
C PRO A 4 10.36 13.66 10.82
N HIS A 5 11.08 14.00 11.89
CA HIS A 5 12.53 13.75 11.97
C HIS A 5 12.85 12.25 12.02
N TYR A 6 12.03 11.42 12.68
CA TYR A 6 12.22 9.97 12.67
C TYR A 6 11.96 9.37 11.29
N ILE A 7 10.98 9.90 10.56
CA ILE A 7 10.70 9.44 9.18
C ILE A 7 11.88 9.79 8.26
N LYS A 8 12.42 11.01 8.34
CA LYS A 8 13.60 11.43 7.58
C LYS A 8 14.82 10.55 7.88
N THR A 9 15.10 10.32 9.16
CA THR A 9 16.22 9.46 9.57
C THR A 9 16.03 8.02 9.08
N TYR A 10 14.82 7.48 9.20
CA TYR A 10 14.53 6.12 8.74
C TYR A 10 14.66 6.00 7.21
N LYS A 11 14.13 6.95 6.44
CA LYS A 11 14.33 7.02 4.98
C LYS A 11 15.81 7.07 4.60
N ALA A 12 16.60 7.89 5.29
CA ALA A 12 18.04 8.01 5.04
C ALA A 12 18.82 6.73 5.38
N ILE A 13 18.37 5.94 6.36
CA ILE A 13 18.96 4.63 6.64
C ILE A 13 18.60 3.65 5.52
N VAL A 14 17.31 3.54 5.18
CA VAL A 14 16.86 2.61 4.14
C VAL A 14 17.51 2.91 2.79
N SER A 15 17.66 4.20 2.46
CA SER A 15 18.26 4.63 1.19
C SER A 15 19.71 4.18 1.02
N GLN A 16 20.50 4.18 2.10
CA GLN A 16 21.91 3.74 2.09
C GLN A 16 22.11 2.23 1.89
N PHE A 17 21.05 1.43 2.05
CA PHE A 17 21.14 -0.03 2.04
C PHE A 17 20.12 -0.66 1.08
N THR A 18 19.77 0.01 -0.01
CA THR A 18 18.81 -0.49 -1.02
C THR A 18 19.32 -1.74 -1.78
N ASP A 19 20.63 -1.98 -1.78
CA ASP A 19 21.24 -3.21 -2.30
C ASP A 19 20.97 -4.43 -1.39
N ILE A 20 20.80 -4.19 -0.08
CA ILE A 20 20.57 -5.22 0.95
C ILE A 20 19.10 -5.35 1.33
N ILE A 21 18.40 -4.25 1.59
CA ILE A 21 16.99 -4.21 2.02
C ILE A 21 16.12 -4.44 0.78
N LYS A 22 15.37 -5.54 0.71
CA LYS A 22 14.57 -5.91 -0.48
C LYS A 22 13.10 -5.51 -0.43
N ALA A 23 12.57 -5.37 0.77
CA ALA A 23 11.23 -4.89 1.06
C ALA A 23 11.14 -4.47 2.52
N GLN A 24 10.11 -3.71 2.85
CA GLN A 24 9.85 -3.28 4.22
C GLN A 24 8.43 -3.70 4.62
N PHE A 25 8.28 -4.41 5.74
CA PHE A 25 6.98 -4.91 6.20
C PHE A 25 6.58 -4.25 7.52
N PHE A 26 5.47 -3.52 7.48
CA PHE A 26 4.88 -2.80 8.60
C PHE A 26 3.45 -3.30 8.88
N ALA A 27 2.85 -2.82 9.95
CA ALA A 27 1.49 -3.16 10.35
C ALA A 27 0.80 -1.94 10.97
N HIS A 28 0.12 -2.12 12.12
CA HIS A 28 -0.54 -1.09 12.94
C HIS A 28 -1.82 -0.46 12.36
N VAL A 29 -1.91 -0.23 11.04
CA VAL A 29 -3.06 0.47 10.44
C VAL A 29 -4.28 -0.42 10.16
N HIS A 30 -4.15 -1.74 10.33
CA HIS A 30 -5.21 -2.73 10.05
C HIS A 30 -5.78 -2.55 8.64
N SER A 31 -4.86 -2.38 7.69
CA SER A 31 -5.16 -2.01 6.32
C SER A 31 -4.03 -2.56 5.45
N ILE A 32 -4.39 -3.30 4.40
CA ILE A 32 -3.46 -3.87 3.44
C ILE A 32 -3.15 -2.77 2.43
N GLU A 33 -1.95 -2.20 2.55
CA GLU A 33 -1.53 -1.04 1.77
C GLU A 33 -0.08 -1.23 1.33
N PHE A 34 0.37 -0.40 0.40
CA PHE A 34 1.79 -0.16 0.15
C PHE A 34 2.07 1.34 0.07
N ARG A 35 3.33 1.71 0.27
CA ARG A 35 3.85 3.07 0.11
C ARG A 35 5.09 3.00 -0.75
N ILE A 36 5.05 3.70 -1.87
CA ILE A 36 6.21 3.91 -2.74
C ILE A 36 6.87 5.25 -2.40
N PRO A 37 8.20 5.35 -2.54
CA PRO A 37 8.93 6.59 -2.34
C PRO A 37 8.49 7.68 -3.31
N LEU A 38 8.52 8.94 -2.87
CA LEU A 38 8.16 10.07 -3.72
C LEU A 38 9.17 10.25 -4.86
N ILE A 39 8.72 10.67 -6.04
CA ILE A 39 9.57 10.88 -7.23
C ILE A 39 10.75 11.81 -6.95
N SER A 40 10.54 12.88 -6.17
CA SER A 40 11.61 13.81 -5.80
C SER A 40 12.68 13.16 -4.91
N GLU A 41 12.25 12.29 -3.99
CA GLU A 41 13.15 11.51 -3.12
C GLU A 41 13.87 10.42 -3.91
N GLN A 42 13.17 9.76 -4.85
CA GLN A 42 13.76 8.80 -5.78
C GLN A 42 14.84 9.44 -6.64
N ARG A 43 14.55 10.60 -7.24
CA ARG A 43 15.53 11.32 -8.07
C ARG A 43 16.76 11.73 -7.27
N ALA A 44 16.57 12.28 -6.08
CA ALA A 44 17.69 12.63 -5.21
C ALA A 44 18.57 11.42 -4.88
N GLN A 45 17.95 10.24 -4.74
CA GLN A 45 18.65 8.98 -4.49
C GLN A 45 19.36 8.43 -5.73
N GLU A 46 18.71 8.43 -6.89
CA GLU A 46 19.30 8.04 -8.17
C GLU A 46 20.52 8.90 -8.50
N GLU A 47 20.45 10.22 -8.23
CA GLU A 47 21.56 11.16 -8.39
C GLU A 47 22.72 10.90 -7.41
N ALA A 48 22.43 10.40 -6.20
CA ALA A 48 23.44 10.15 -5.17
C ALA A 48 24.11 8.77 -5.31
N GLU A 49 23.33 7.73 -5.60
CA GLU A 49 23.76 6.32 -5.45
C GLU A 49 23.26 5.39 -6.58
N GLY A 50 22.47 5.90 -7.54
CA GLY A 50 21.98 5.12 -8.68
C GLY A 50 21.01 3.98 -8.33
N THR A 51 20.35 4.06 -7.16
CA THR A 51 19.44 3.01 -6.66
C THR A 51 18.02 3.54 -6.44
N GLU A 52 17.04 2.68 -6.68
CA GLU A 52 15.63 2.99 -6.41
C GLU A 52 15.31 2.66 -4.95
N LEU A 53 14.63 3.58 -4.24
CA LEU A 53 14.16 3.31 -2.89
C LEU A 53 13.13 2.17 -2.88
N VAL A 54 13.20 1.36 -1.84
CA VAL A 54 12.48 0.08 -1.75
C VAL A 54 11.07 0.27 -1.16
N PRO A 55 10.03 -0.39 -1.69
CA PRO A 55 8.66 -0.13 -1.28
C PRO A 55 8.39 -0.66 0.13
N LEU A 56 7.44 0.00 0.79
CA LEU A 56 6.97 -0.36 2.13
C LEU A 56 5.56 -0.94 2.05
N PHE A 57 5.34 -2.10 2.64
CA PHE A 57 4.06 -2.78 2.67
C PHE A 57 3.48 -2.78 4.08
N MET A 58 2.17 -2.56 4.20
CA MET A 58 1.43 -2.66 5.45
C MET A 58 0.58 -3.92 5.43
N SER A 59 0.73 -4.74 6.46
CA SER A 59 0.05 -6.01 6.58
C SER A 59 -1.39 -5.87 7.10
N ALA A 60 -2.17 -6.90 6.82
CA ALA A 60 -3.50 -7.10 7.38
C ALA A 60 -3.47 -7.21 8.92
N ALA A 61 -4.66 -7.22 9.53
CA ALA A 61 -4.81 -7.48 10.95
C ALA A 61 -5.78 -8.64 11.17
N ILE A 62 -5.48 -9.47 12.19
CA ILE A 62 -6.41 -10.49 12.68
C ILE A 62 -7.59 -9.82 13.40
N SER A 63 -7.35 -8.71 14.10
CA SER A 63 -8.39 -8.00 14.85
C SER A 63 -9.35 -7.22 13.92
N PRO A 64 -10.67 -7.42 14.03
CA PRO A 64 -11.70 -6.84 13.16
C PRO A 64 -12.24 -5.49 13.68
N ILE A 65 -11.37 -4.59 14.16
CA ILE A 65 -11.80 -3.40 14.91
C ILE A 65 -11.98 -2.13 14.05
N TYR A 66 -11.52 -2.14 12.79
CA TYR A 66 -11.60 -0.97 11.89
C TYR A 66 -12.32 -1.30 10.59
N ASN A 67 -13.47 -1.98 10.73
CA ASN A 67 -14.30 -2.45 9.62
C ASN A 67 -13.54 -3.34 8.63
N ASN A 68 -12.48 -4.02 9.08
CA ASN A 68 -11.74 -5.01 8.32
C ASN A 68 -12.17 -6.42 8.70
N ASN A 69 -12.09 -7.34 7.75
CA ASN A 69 -12.11 -8.76 8.07
C ASN A 69 -10.79 -9.17 8.74
N PRO A 70 -10.80 -10.18 9.62
CA PRO A 70 -9.57 -10.87 10.03
C PRO A 70 -8.83 -11.40 8.82
N ALA A 71 -7.56 -11.02 8.69
CA ALA A 71 -6.73 -11.43 7.57
C ALA A 71 -5.24 -11.51 7.91
N PHE A 72 -4.52 -12.33 7.14
CA PHE A 72 -3.06 -12.41 7.12
C PHE A 72 -2.55 -12.47 5.68
N ILE A 73 -1.25 -12.21 5.49
CA ILE A 73 -0.61 -12.18 4.18
C ILE A 73 0.47 -13.25 4.11
N ILE A 74 0.47 -14.05 3.04
CA ILE A 74 1.59 -14.93 2.66
C ILE A 74 2.39 -14.23 1.57
N TRP A 75 3.69 -14.10 1.77
CA TRP A 75 4.62 -13.47 0.83
C TRP A 75 5.41 -14.52 0.08
N ASP A 76 5.43 -14.40 -1.25
CA ASP A 76 6.27 -15.20 -2.13
C ASP A 76 7.58 -14.41 -2.36
N PHE A 77 8.74 -15.03 -2.15
CA PHE A 77 10.05 -14.40 -2.37
C PHE A 77 11.04 -15.37 -3.02
N ASP A 78 12.03 -14.84 -3.73
CA ASP A 78 13.11 -15.63 -4.32
C ASP A 78 14.13 -16.01 -3.23
N ALA A 79 14.38 -17.31 -3.04
CA ALA A 79 15.22 -17.80 -1.95
C ALA A 79 16.72 -17.48 -2.10
N ASN A 80 17.18 -17.06 -3.28
CA ASN A 80 18.58 -16.73 -3.53
C ASN A 80 18.84 -15.22 -3.43
N THR A 81 17.92 -14.41 -3.96
CA THR A 81 18.05 -12.95 -4.05
C THR A 81 17.28 -12.21 -2.96
N TYR A 82 16.35 -12.90 -2.28
CA TYR A 82 15.41 -12.36 -1.29
C TYR A 82 14.47 -11.28 -1.84
N GLU A 83 14.37 -11.16 -3.16
CA GLU A 83 13.42 -10.27 -3.81
C GLU A 83 12.00 -10.76 -3.56
N VAL A 84 11.12 -9.85 -3.14
CA VAL A 84 9.70 -10.16 -2.93
C VAL A 84 9.01 -10.21 -4.29
N LEU A 85 8.40 -11.34 -4.59
CA LEU A 85 7.82 -11.63 -5.90
C LEU A 85 6.33 -11.28 -5.94
N ASP A 86 5.59 -11.68 -4.91
CA ASP A 86 4.13 -11.49 -4.85
C ASP A 86 3.62 -11.66 -3.41
N PHE A 87 2.34 -11.39 -3.19
CA PHE A 87 1.66 -11.77 -1.96
C PHE A 87 0.24 -12.26 -2.21
N THR A 88 -0.22 -13.16 -1.33
CA THR A 88 -1.60 -13.62 -1.28
C THR A 88 -2.20 -13.29 0.08
N VAL A 89 -3.34 -12.60 0.08
CA VAL A 89 -4.09 -12.29 1.29
C VAL A 89 -5.09 -13.40 1.57
N TYR A 90 -5.03 -13.93 2.78
CA TYR A 90 -6.02 -14.86 3.31
C TYR A 90 -6.86 -14.16 4.36
N GLY A 91 -8.15 -14.42 4.38
CA GLY A 91 -9.04 -13.85 5.38
C GLY A 91 -10.30 -14.67 5.54
N THR A 92 -11.06 -14.30 6.56
CA THR A 92 -12.36 -14.89 6.88
C THR A 92 -13.37 -13.77 7.12
N ASN A 93 -14.62 -14.02 6.76
CA ASN A 93 -15.69 -13.12 7.15
C ASN A 93 -16.12 -13.48 8.58
N ILE A 94 -16.37 -12.48 9.41
CA ILE A 94 -17.02 -12.66 10.69
C ILE A 94 -18.18 -11.68 10.78
N SER A 95 -19.32 -12.13 11.28
CA SER A 95 -20.47 -11.26 11.52
C SER A 95 -21.08 -11.58 12.88
N SER A 96 -22.06 -10.78 13.31
CA SER A 96 -22.87 -11.11 14.48
C SER A 96 -23.58 -12.46 14.35
N ASP A 97 -23.84 -12.87 13.11
CA ASP A 97 -24.72 -13.99 12.78
C ASP A 97 -23.92 -15.26 12.46
N SER A 98 -22.61 -15.15 12.19
CA SER A 98 -21.72 -16.29 12.01
C SER A 98 -20.31 -15.97 12.52
N GLN A 99 -19.87 -16.76 13.50
CA GLN A 99 -18.50 -16.72 14.05
C GLN A 99 -17.62 -17.89 13.56
N GLU A 100 -18.11 -18.67 12.60
CA GLU A 100 -17.31 -19.73 12.01
C GLU A 100 -16.18 -19.12 11.16
N LEU A 101 -14.95 -19.57 11.41
CA LEU A 101 -13.77 -19.07 10.71
C LEU A 101 -13.54 -19.90 9.45
N ASP A 102 -13.99 -19.39 8.30
CA ASP A 102 -13.73 -19.96 6.97
C ASP A 102 -12.59 -19.20 6.30
N TRP A 103 -11.35 -19.59 6.63
CA TRP A 103 -10.14 -18.98 6.08
C TRP A 103 -9.97 -19.37 4.62
N ARG A 104 -9.97 -18.37 3.74
CA ARG A 104 -9.81 -18.55 2.29
C ARG A 104 -8.87 -17.51 1.69
N SER A 105 -8.29 -17.84 0.55
CA SER A 105 -7.57 -16.87 -0.28
C SER A 105 -8.56 -15.82 -0.79
N LEU A 106 -8.31 -14.55 -0.47
CA LEU A 106 -9.14 -13.42 -0.90
C LEU A 106 -8.64 -12.85 -2.23
N PHE A 107 -7.34 -12.58 -2.33
CA PHE A 107 -6.72 -12.12 -3.58
C PHE A 107 -5.20 -12.33 -3.56
N LYS A 108 -4.63 -12.40 -4.76
CA LYS A 108 -3.18 -12.38 -5.02
C LYS A 108 -2.84 -11.10 -5.76
N ALA A 109 -1.76 -10.40 -5.37
CA ALA A 109 -1.47 -9.05 -5.86
C ALA A 109 -1.27 -9.00 -7.37
N SER A 110 -0.51 -9.95 -7.95
CA SER A 110 -0.32 -10.01 -9.41
C SER A 110 -1.63 -10.13 -10.19
N THR A 111 -2.60 -10.89 -9.68
CA THR A 111 -3.89 -11.08 -10.35
C THR A 111 -4.82 -9.90 -10.11
N ALA A 112 -4.91 -9.41 -8.87
CA ALA A 112 -5.82 -8.32 -8.50
C ALA A 112 -5.38 -6.98 -9.09
N TYR A 113 -4.07 -6.74 -9.18
CA TYR A 113 -3.51 -5.47 -9.59
C TYR A 113 -2.84 -5.52 -10.96
N GLY A 114 -2.74 -6.70 -11.59
CA GLY A 114 -2.11 -6.84 -12.90
C GLY A 114 -0.63 -6.45 -12.89
N VAL A 115 0.06 -6.73 -11.78
CA VAL A 115 1.50 -6.45 -11.59
C VAL A 115 2.32 -7.73 -11.77
N ASN A 116 3.50 -7.61 -12.37
CA ASN A 116 4.42 -8.74 -12.58
C ASN A 116 5.53 -8.81 -11.53
N SER A 117 5.67 -7.78 -10.71
CA SER A 117 6.58 -7.74 -9.57
C SER A 117 6.09 -6.75 -8.52
N LEU A 118 6.68 -6.77 -7.33
CA LEU A 118 6.41 -5.80 -6.27
C LEU A 118 7.53 -4.75 -6.13
N ARG A 119 8.30 -4.54 -7.19
CA ARG A 119 9.32 -3.49 -7.25
C ARG A 119 8.69 -2.11 -7.40
N THR A 120 9.42 -1.09 -6.99
CA THR A 120 8.94 0.29 -7.02
C THR A 120 8.55 0.75 -8.42
N THR A 121 9.30 0.39 -9.48
CA THR A 121 8.91 0.65 -10.87
C THR A 121 7.54 0.09 -11.27
N GLU A 122 7.26 -1.17 -10.93
CA GLU A 122 5.99 -1.83 -11.25
C GLU A 122 4.83 -1.26 -10.41
N LEU A 123 5.09 -0.95 -9.14
CA LEU A 123 4.11 -0.33 -8.25
C LEU A 123 3.80 1.12 -8.66
N ASN A 124 4.79 1.88 -9.15
CA ASN A 124 4.57 3.19 -9.77
C ASN A 124 3.63 3.08 -10.97
N ALA A 125 3.88 2.12 -11.87
CA ALA A 125 3.00 1.88 -13.02
C ALA A 125 1.59 1.43 -12.61
N PHE A 126 1.45 0.69 -11.50
CA PHE A 126 0.14 0.41 -10.91
C PHE A 126 -0.54 1.67 -10.35
N VAL A 127 0.19 2.55 -9.67
CA VAL A 127 -0.32 3.83 -9.17
C VAL A 127 -0.84 4.70 -10.32
N ASP A 128 -0.11 4.78 -11.44
CA ASP A 128 -0.56 5.50 -12.64
C ASP A 128 -1.87 4.91 -13.19
N ARG A 129 -2.03 3.59 -13.16
CA ARG A 129 -3.26 2.93 -13.61
C ARG A 129 -4.44 3.22 -12.70
N ILE A 130 -4.30 3.11 -11.38
CA ILE A 130 -5.40 3.43 -10.45
C ILE A 130 -5.71 4.94 -10.41
N ALA A 131 -4.75 5.79 -10.78
CA ALA A 131 -5.00 7.21 -10.97
C ALA A 131 -5.92 7.49 -12.17
N ALA A 132 -5.90 6.62 -13.19
CA ALA A 132 -6.74 6.71 -14.40
C ALA A 132 -8.00 5.83 -14.36
N ASP A 133 -8.05 4.83 -13.48
CA ASP A 133 -9.14 3.86 -13.36
C ASP A 133 -9.75 3.86 -11.96
N SER A 134 -10.87 4.57 -11.82
CA SER A 134 -11.63 4.67 -10.58
C SER A 134 -12.14 3.31 -10.05
N ALA A 135 -12.45 2.35 -10.92
CA ALA A 135 -12.94 1.04 -10.49
C ALA A 135 -11.79 0.20 -9.92
N LEU A 136 -10.60 0.27 -10.54
CA LEU A 136 -9.41 -0.40 -10.01
C LEU A 136 -8.96 0.22 -8.68
N LEU A 137 -9.07 1.55 -8.53
CA LEU A 137 -8.82 2.24 -7.26
C LEU A 137 -9.83 1.82 -6.17
N GLU A 138 -11.11 1.70 -6.51
CA GLU A 138 -12.13 1.17 -5.58
C GLU A 138 -11.83 -0.29 -5.20
N GLN A 139 -11.35 -1.11 -6.13
CA GLN A 139 -10.94 -2.47 -5.85
C GLN A 139 -9.72 -2.54 -4.90
N TYR A 140 -8.70 -1.70 -5.13
CA TYR A 140 -7.55 -1.56 -4.22
C TYR A 140 -8.01 -1.15 -2.82
N TYR A 141 -8.90 -0.16 -2.75
CA TYR A 141 -9.53 0.27 -1.52
C TYR A 141 -10.28 -0.87 -0.83
N TYR A 142 -11.13 -1.63 -1.52
CA TYR A 142 -11.88 -2.73 -0.93
C TYR A 142 -10.98 -3.87 -0.41
N ASN A 143 -9.93 -4.17 -1.17
CA ASN A 143 -8.91 -5.13 -0.77
C ASN A 143 -8.14 -4.68 0.50
N SER A 144 -7.99 -3.38 0.74
CA SER A 144 -7.29 -2.85 1.92
C SER A 144 -7.91 -3.32 3.25
N LYS A 145 -9.23 -3.54 3.30
CA LYS A 145 -9.92 -4.07 4.49
C LYS A 145 -10.26 -5.54 4.40
N ALA A 146 -9.50 -6.27 3.58
CA ALA A 146 -9.68 -7.71 3.35
C ALA A 146 -11.11 -8.03 2.90
N GLN A 147 -11.63 -7.23 1.95
CA GLN A 147 -12.95 -7.44 1.33
C GLN A 147 -14.08 -7.47 2.37
N SER A 148 -13.99 -6.58 3.36
CA SER A 148 -14.98 -6.48 4.44
C SER A 148 -16.28 -5.89 3.95
N TYR A 149 -17.40 -6.54 4.25
CA TYR A 149 -18.73 -6.01 3.94
C TYR A 149 -19.08 -4.75 4.74
N LEU A 150 -18.35 -4.47 5.82
CA LEU A 150 -18.51 -3.25 6.64
C LEU A 150 -17.82 -2.03 6.02
N GLN A 151 -17.01 -2.23 4.98
CA GLN A 151 -16.36 -1.14 4.28
C GLN A 151 -17.35 -0.47 3.32
N SER A 152 -17.60 0.82 3.51
CA SER A 152 -18.38 1.66 2.60
C SER A 152 -17.73 1.74 1.22
N SER A 153 -18.45 2.00 0.13
CA SER A 153 -17.83 2.23 -1.19
C SER A 153 -16.92 3.46 -1.22
N CYS A 154 -15.96 3.49 -2.15
CA CYS A 154 -15.02 4.60 -2.36
C CYS A 154 -15.08 5.07 -3.83
N VAL A 155 -16.17 5.76 -4.14
CA VAL A 155 -16.49 6.19 -5.52
C VAL A 155 -16.45 7.70 -5.68
N ASP A 156 -16.52 8.46 -4.59
CA ASP A 156 -16.45 9.91 -4.65
C ASP A 156 -15.01 10.41 -4.78
N VAL A 157 -14.87 11.64 -5.29
CA VAL A 157 -13.57 12.26 -5.55
C VAL A 157 -12.74 12.39 -4.29
N ALA A 158 -13.35 12.71 -3.14
CA ALA A 158 -12.62 12.90 -1.90
C ALA A 158 -12.00 11.58 -1.41
N CYS A 159 -12.77 10.50 -1.41
CA CYS A 159 -12.28 9.18 -1.05
C CYS A 159 -11.17 8.72 -1.99
N GLN A 160 -11.39 8.85 -3.30
CA GLN A 160 -10.41 8.40 -4.30
C GLN A 160 -9.11 9.21 -4.26
N SER A 161 -9.18 10.53 -4.15
CA SER A 161 -7.99 11.39 -4.01
C SER A 161 -7.20 11.02 -2.76
N LYS A 162 -7.89 10.80 -1.63
CA LYS A 162 -7.25 10.36 -0.39
C LYS A 162 -6.53 9.02 -0.57
N TRP A 163 -7.19 8.02 -1.13
CA TRP A 163 -6.61 6.69 -1.32
C TRP A 163 -5.48 6.68 -2.33
N LEU A 164 -5.54 7.49 -3.38
CA LEU A 164 -4.43 7.64 -4.30
C LEU A 164 -3.20 8.20 -3.59
N CYS A 165 -3.35 9.24 -2.75
CA CYS A 165 -2.24 9.75 -1.94
C CYS A 165 -1.68 8.70 -0.97
N THR A 166 -2.50 7.81 -0.38
CA THR A 166 -1.97 6.79 0.56
C THR A 166 -0.90 5.88 -0.03
N THR A 167 -0.85 5.75 -1.36
CA THR A 167 0.17 4.95 -2.06
C THR A 167 1.57 5.52 -1.98
N GLN A 168 1.72 6.77 -1.54
CA GLN A 168 3.01 7.47 -1.49
C GLN A 168 3.56 7.56 -0.06
N TRP A 169 4.88 7.52 0.07
CA TRP A 169 5.56 7.60 1.34
C TRP A 169 5.88 9.05 1.72
N TYR A 170 4.94 9.75 2.35
CA TYR A 170 5.16 11.12 2.82
C TYR A 170 6.02 11.19 4.09
N THR A 171 6.63 12.37 4.29
CA THR A 171 7.44 12.69 5.47
C THR A 171 6.65 13.46 6.53
N SER A 172 5.62 14.21 6.12
CA SER A 172 4.76 14.98 7.02
C SER A 172 3.29 14.78 6.68
N SER A 173 2.41 15.07 7.66
CA SER A 173 0.96 15.10 7.43
C SER A 173 0.57 16.19 6.44
N GLU A 174 1.28 17.33 6.48
CA GLU A 174 1.04 18.48 5.62
C GLU A 174 1.28 18.13 4.15
N ASP A 175 2.32 17.36 3.84
CA ASP A 175 2.60 16.90 2.47
C ASP A 175 1.51 15.96 1.95
N PHE A 176 1.02 15.06 2.81
CA PHE A 176 -0.10 14.17 2.50
C PHE A 176 -1.38 14.97 2.25
N GLU A 177 -1.73 15.90 3.14
CA GLU A 177 -2.93 16.75 3.01
C GLU A 177 -2.87 17.64 1.77
N ALA A 178 -1.68 18.14 1.42
CA ALA A 178 -1.45 18.90 0.19
C ALA A 178 -1.76 18.05 -1.05
N CYS A 179 -1.29 16.80 -1.10
CA CYS A 179 -1.62 15.86 -2.18
C CYS A 179 -3.14 15.66 -2.30
N VAL A 180 -3.82 15.41 -1.18
CA VAL A 180 -5.27 15.14 -1.20
C VAL A 180 -6.02 16.33 -1.78
N LYS A 181 -5.71 17.54 -1.29
CA LYS A 181 -6.36 18.78 -1.74
C LYS A 181 -6.10 19.07 -3.22
N GLU A 182 -4.88 18.84 -3.69
CA GLU A 182 -4.51 19.02 -5.09
C GLU A 182 -5.33 18.07 -5.99
N LEU A 183 -5.33 16.77 -5.67
CA LEU A 183 -6.05 15.77 -6.45
C LEU A 183 -7.56 15.96 -6.42
N GLU A 184 -8.14 16.33 -5.27
CA GLU A 184 -9.57 16.68 -5.18
C GLU A 184 -9.92 17.83 -6.12
N THR A 185 -9.08 18.86 -6.19
CA THR A 185 -9.29 20.00 -7.08
C THR A 185 -9.19 19.59 -8.56
N GLN A 186 -8.17 18.81 -8.91
CA GLN A 186 -7.94 18.34 -10.29
C GLN A 186 -9.05 17.41 -10.78
N ARG A 187 -9.56 16.53 -9.93
CA ARG A 187 -10.58 15.52 -10.28
C ARG A 187 -12.02 16.03 -10.19
N SER A 188 -12.24 17.17 -9.53
CA SER A 188 -13.56 17.82 -9.48
C SER A 188 -13.80 18.80 -10.63
N SER A 189 -12.77 19.09 -11.43
CA SER A 189 -12.79 20.02 -12.57
C SER A 189 -13.09 19.28 -13.87
#